data_AF-A0A939HN70-F1
#
_entry.id   AF-A0A939HN70-F1
#
_cell.length_a   1.000
_cell.length_b   1.000
_cell.length_c   1.000
_cell.angle_alpha   90.00
_cell.angle_beta   90.00
_cell.angle_gamma   90.00
#
_symmetry.space_group_name_H-M   'P 1'
#
loop_
_entity.id
_entity.type
_entity.pdbx_description
1 polymer ?
#
loop_
_entity_poly.entity_id
_entity_poly.type
_entity_poly.pdbx_seq_one_letter_code
_entity_poly.pdbx_strand_id
1 'polypeptide(L)'
;MQSPTAAPDSPPPLEVSVQDAVAKVVEILGRAHGECVAAQGVVELCMRDEALSTQDMQSVQTLDVATQTVEAATLVLQNLLTLMGDAKMPPISVARLSAGVSLHDIVRTLKGEKAPTPAIPAGDIDLF
;
A
#
# COMPACT_ATOMS: atom_id res chain seq x y z
N MET A 1 46.53 -13.80 -36.40
CA MET A 1 45.17 -14.36 -36.33
C MET A 1 44.89 -14.71 -34.88
N GLN A 2 43.99 -13.99 -34.22
CA GLN A 2 43.29 -14.45 -33.02
C GLN A 2 42.04 -13.59 -32.87
N SER A 3 40.89 -14.24 -33.00
CA SER A 3 39.57 -13.65 -32.88
C SER A 3 39.25 -13.33 -31.41
N PRO A 4 38.53 -12.24 -31.12
CA PRO A 4 38.06 -11.96 -29.78
C PRO A 4 36.95 -12.95 -29.39
N THR A 5 37.14 -13.67 -28.29
CA THR A 5 36.07 -14.38 -27.57
C THR A 5 35.18 -13.33 -26.91
N ALA A 6 33.99 -13.12 -27.46
CA ALA A 6 32.93 -12.37 -26.80
C ALA A 6 32.27 -13.27 -25.74
N ALA A 7 32.18 -12.77 -24.51
CA ALA A 7 31.47 -13.41 -23.40
C ALA A 7 29.96 -13.53 -23.70
N PRO A 8 29.28 -14.55 -23.16
CA PRO A 8 27.89 -14.87 -23.52
C PRO A 8 26.91 -13.76 -23.11
N ASP A 9 25.98 -13.50 -24.04
CA ASP A 9 24.78 -12.66 -23.93
C ASP A 9 24.20 -12.59 -22.51
N SER A 10 24.30 -11.43 -21.89
CA SER A 10 23.32 -11.04 -20.87
C SER A 10 21.95 -10.98 -21.56
N PRO A 11 20.89 -11.60 -21.01
CA PRO A 11 19.56 -11.48 -21.58
C PRO A 11 19.19 -9.99 -21.68
N PRO A 12 18.53 -9.56 -22.77
CA PRO A 12 18.14 -8.17 -22.91
C PRO A 12 17.27 -7.75 -21.72
N PRO A 13 17.40 -6.50 -21.23
CA PRO A 13 16.58 -6.02 -20.14
C PRO A 13 15.10 -6.23 -20.46
N LEU A 14 14.35 -6.78 -19.50
CA LEU A 14 12.91 -6.99 -19.66
C LEU A 14 12.22 -5.63 -19.58
N GLU A 15 11.86 -5.06 -20.73
CA GLU A 15 11.08 -3.83 -20.80
C GLU A 15 9.59 -4.13 -20.61
N VAL A 16 8.94 -3.39 -19.71
CA VAL A 16 7.50 -3.49 -19.45
C VAL A 16 6.90 -2.09 -19.51
N SER A 17 5.65 -1.96 -19.97
CA SER A 17 4.97 -0.67 -19.93
C SER A 17 4.68 -0.26 -18.48
N VAL A 18 4.57 1.05 -18.21
CA VAL A 18 4.16 1.54 -16.88
C VAL A 18 2.79 0.97 -16.49
N GLN A 19 1.88 0.82 -17.45
CA GLN A 19 0.57 0.23 -17.23
C GLN A 19 0.68 -1.24 -16.80
N ASP A 20 1.52 -2.04 -17.48
CA ASP A 20 1.74 -3.45 -17.12
C ASP A 20 2.44 -3.58 -15.76
N ALA A 21 3.38 -2.69 -15.45
CA ALA A 21 4.05 -2.66 -14.15
C ALA A 21 3.06 -2.35 -13.02
N VAL A 22 2.24 -1.31 -13.18
CA VAL A 22 1.22 -0.91 -12.20
C VAL A 22 0.17 -2.02 -12.03
N ALA A 23 -0.25 -2.67 -13.11
CA ALA A 23 -1.17 -3.81 -13.06
C ALA A 23 -0.60 -4.98 -12.22
N LYS A 24 0.67 -5.32 -12.42
CA LYS A 24 1.35 -6.34 -11.61
C LYS A 24 1.46 -5.95 -10.13
N VAL A 25 1.74 -4.68 -9.84
CA VAL A 25 1.78 -4.18 -8.45
C VAL A 25 0.40 -4.26 -7.80
N VAL A 26 -0.66 -3.91 -8.52
CA VAL A 26 -2.05 -4.07 -8.04
C VAL A 26 -2.35 -5.52 -7.70
N GLU A 27 -1.93 -6.48 -8.53
CA GLU A 27 -2.14 -7.90 -8.25
C GLU A 27 -1.41 -8.35 -6.98
N ILE A 28 -0.16 -7.93 -6.80
CA ILE A 28 0.64 -8.23 -5.59
C ILE A 28 -0.01 -7.65 -4.35
N LEU A 29 -0.46 -6.39 -4.39
CA LEU A 29 -1.12 -5.75 -3.26
C LEU A 29 -2.47 -6.40 -2.95
N GLY A 30 -3.23 -6.81 -3.97
CA GLY A 30 -4.47 -7.57 -3.77
C GLY A 30 -4.24 -8.91 -3.07
N ARG A 31 -3.16 -9.63 -3.41
CA ARG A 31 -2.75 -10.85 -2.70
C ARG A 31 -2.36 -10.56 -1.25
N ALA A 32 -1.52 -9.56 -1.03
CA ALA A 32 -1.11 -9.14 0.31
C ALA A 32 -2.30 -8.74 1.18
N HIS A 33 -3.27 -8.00 0.62
CA HIS A 33 -4.52 -7.66 1.30
C HIS A 33 -5.29 -8.93 1.73
N GLY A 34 -5.44 -9.89 0.81
CA GLY A 34 -6.10 -11.16 1.13
C GLY A 34 -5.39 -11.94 2.24
N GLU A 35 -4.05 -11.97 2.24
CA GLU A 35 -3.25 -12.59 3.31
C GLU A 35 -3.43 -11.87 4.64
N CYS A 36 -3.47 -10.53 4.66
CA CYS A 36 -3.70 -9.77 5.88
C CYS A 36 -5.11 -10.01 6.44
N VAL A 37 -6.15 -10.00 5.60
CA VAL A 37 -7.53 -10.32 6.00
C VAL A 37 -7.62 -11.75 6.56
N ALA A 38 -6.96 -12.71 5.92
CA ALA A 38 -6.90 -14.08 6.43
C ALA A 38 -6.21 -14.16 7.81
N ALA A 39 -5.10 -13.44 7.99
CA ALA A 39 -4.40 -13.36 9.28
C ALA A 39 -5.28 -12.73 10.37
N GLN A 40 -6.01 -11.65 10.06
CA GLN A 40 -6.97 -11.04 10.98
C GLN A 40 -8.07 -12.05 11.39
N GLY A 41 -8.62 -12.79 10.44
CA GLY A 41 -9.63 -13.81 10.73
C GLY A 41 -9.13 -14.93 11.64
N VAL A 42 -7.87 -15.37 11.47
CA VAL A 42 -7.23 -16.35 12.36
C VAL A 42 -7.05 -15.77 13.77
N VAL A 43 -6.57 -14.53 13.86
CA VAL A 43 -6.40 -13.84 15.15
C VAL A 43 -7.74 -13.68 15.87
N GLU A 44 -8.79 -13.25 15.18
CA GLU A 44 -10.14 -13.15 15.74
C GLU A 44 -10.67 -14.49 16.26
N LEU A 45 -10.39 -15.60 15.57
CA LEU A 45 -10.73 -16.93 16.07
C LEU A 45 -9.98 -17.26 17.35
N CYS A 46 -8.66 -17.03 17.40
CA CYS A 46 -7.86 -17.29 18.59
C CYS A 46 -8.28 -16.42 19.79
N MET A 47 -8.69 -15.16 19.53
CA MET A 47 -9.18 -14.23 20.55
C MET A 47 -10.51 -14.61 21.20
N ARG A 48 -11.31 -15.49 20.57
CA ARG A 48 -12.58 -15.93 21.15
C ARG A 48 -12.38 -16.82 22.37
N ASP A 49 -11.25 -17.51 22.45
CA ASP A 49 -10.98 -18.51 23.48
C ASP A 49 -10.01 -18.01 24.57
N GLU A 50 -9.32 -16.88 24.35
CA GLU A 50 -8.32 -16.33 25.30
C GLU A 50 -8.38 -14.80 25.42
N ALA A 51 -8.11 -14.29 26.63
CA ALA A 51 -7.97 -12.85 26.86
C ALA A 51 -6.63 -12.35 26.33
N LEU A 52 -6.66 -11.41 25.38
CA LEU A 52 -5.44 -10.82 24.83
C LEU A 52 -4.70 -9.93 25.82
N SER A 53 -3.37 -9.92 25.71
CA SER A 53 -2.56 -8.87 26.32
C SER A 53 -2.74 -7.54 25.58
N THR A 54 -2.39 -6.43 26.24
CA THR A 54 -2.35 -5.10 25.61
C THR A 54 -1.44 -5.07 24.38
N GLN A 55 -0.33 -5.82 24.42
CA GLN A 55 0.60 -5.92 23.30
C GLN A 55 -0.04 -6.63 22.11
N ASP A 56 -0.76 -7.73 22.34
CA ASP A 56 -1.44 -8.46 21.28
C ASP A 56 -2.53 -7.61 20.63
N MET A 57 -3.34 -6.91 21.44
CA MET A 57 -4.34 -5.95 20.95
C MET A 57 -3.71 -4.87 20.06
N GLN A 58 -2.55 -4.34 20.44
CA GLN A 58 -1.82 -3.36 19.63
C GLN A 58 -1.30 -3.97 18.32
N SER A 59 -0.83 -5.22 18.34
CA SER A 59 -0.44 -5.96 17.14
C SER A 59 -1.63 -6.20 16.20
N VAL A 60 -2.82 -6.55 16.71
CA VAL A 60 -4.04 -6.71 15.91
C VAL A 60 -4.45 -5.37 15.26
N GLN A 61 -4.43 -4.28 16.03
CA GLN A 61 -4.72 -2.94 15.49
C GLN A 61 -3.73 -2.53 14.41
N THR A 62 -2.45 -2.85 14.59
CA THR A 62 -1.42 -2.57 13.57
C THR A 62 -1.67 -3.37 12.29
N LEU A 63 -2.06 -4.65 12.42
CA LEU A 63 -2.44 -5.49 11.28
C LEU A 63 -3.67 -4.93 10.55
N ASP A 64 -4.66 -4.41 11.28
CA ASP A 64 -5.83 -3.75 10.69
C ASP A 64 -5.48 -2.50 9.89
N VAL A 65 -4.69 -1.60 10.47
CA VAL A 65 -4.21 -0.40 9.77
C VAL A 65 -3.40 -0.79 8.52
N ALA A 66 -2.55 -1.81 8.61
CA ALA A 66 -1.79 -2.31 7.46
C ALA A 66 -2.72 -2.85 6.36
N THR A 67 -3.73 -3.64 6.73
CA THR A 67 -4.71 -4.21 5.81
C THR A 67 -5.45 -3.12 5.04
N GLN A 68 -6.01 -2.16 5.76
CA GLN A 68 -6.74 -1.03 5.16
C GLN A 68 -5.82 -0.20 4.25
N THR A 69 -4.56 0.00 4.66
CA THR A 69 -3.57 0.76 3.86
C THR A 69 -3.28 0.06 2.54
N VAL A 70 -3.12 -1.26 2.54
CA VAL A 70 -2.91 -2.05 1.32
C VAL A 70 -4.15 -2.02 0.44
N GLU A 71 -5.35 -2.13 1.01
CA GLU A 71 -6.62 -2.02 0.27
C GLU A 71 -6.71 -0.67 -0.45
N ALA A 72 -6.50 0.42 0.28
CA ALA A 72 -6.57 1.77 -0.27
C ALA A 72 -5.49 2.02 -1.35
N ALA A 73 -4.25 1.55 -1.14
CA ALA A 73 -3.20 1.64 -2.15
C ALA A 73 -3.57 0.85 -3.41
N THR A 74 -4.14 -0.34 -3.26
CA THR A 74 -4.64 -1.15 -4.37
C THR A 74 -5.70 -0.40 -5.17
N LEU A 75 -6.67 0.19 -4.49
CA LEU A 75 -7.76 0.94 -5.11
C LEU A 75 -7.26 2.17 -5.87
N VAL A 76 -6.31 2.92 -5.29
CA VAL A 76 -5.67 4.08 -5.93
C VAL A 76 -4.98 3.68 -7.23
N LEU A 77 -4.23 2.57 -7.21
CA LEU A 77 -3.52 2.09 -8.39
C LEU A 77 -4.47 1.51 -9.45
N GLN A 78 -5.58 0.88 -9.04
CA GLN A 78 -6.64 0.48 -9.97
C GLN A 78 -7.27 1.71 -10.63
N ASN A 79 -7.63 2.73 -9.85
CA ASN A 79 -8.14 3.98 -10.38
C ASN A 79 -7.14 4.61 -11.35
N LEU A 80 -5.84 4.61 -11.02
CA LEU A 80 -4.79 5.07 -11.92
C LEU A 80 -4.79 4.29 -13.25
N LEU A 81 -4.84 2.96 -13.23
CA LEU A 81 -4.89 2.13 -14.45
C LEU A 81 -6.08 2.48 -15.36
N THR A 82 -7.25 2.76 -14.78
CA THR A 82 -8.43 3.17 -15.55
C THR A 82 -8.26 4.54 -16.21
N LEU A 83 -7.40 5.40 -15.66
CA LEU A 83 -7.15 6.77 -16.12
C LEU A 83 -5.99 6.86 -17.11
N MET A 84 -5.10 5.86 -17.15
CA MET A 84 -3.93 5.80 -18.05
C MET A 84 -4.26 5.39 -19.50
N GLY A 85 -5.54 5.20 -19.85
CA GLY A 85 -5.96 4.68 -21.16
C GLY A 85 -5.73 5.58 -22.38
N ASP A 86 -5.20 6.80 -22.23
CA ASP A 86 -5.01 7.75 -23.33
C ASP A 86 -3.53 8.14 -23.54
N ALA A 87 -3.09 8.06 -24.80
CA ALA A 87 -1.70 8.23 -25.25
C ALA A 87 -1.10 9.64 -25.05
N LYS A 88 -1.88 10.57 -24.52
CA LYS A 88 -1.41 11.82 -23.92
C LYS A 88 -2.01 11.85 -22.53
N MET A 89 -1.21 11.70 -21.47
CA MET A 89 -1.73 11.79 -20.10
C MET A 89 -2.03 13.26 -19.76
N PRO A 90 -3.30 13.70 -19.75
CA PRO A 90 -3.64 14.96 -19.09
C PRO A 90 -3.37 14.84 -17.59
N PRO A 91 -3.31 15.96 -16.85
CA PRO A 91 -3.27 15.93 -15.39
C PRO A 91 -4.44 15.09 -14.83
N ILE A 92 -4.10 14.18 -13.91
CA ILE A 92 -5.05 13.24 -13.31
C ILE A 92 -5.82 13.95 -12.18
N SER A 93 -7.14 13.83 -12.18
CA SER A 93 -7.97 14.35 -11.10
C SER A 93 -7.75 13.54 -9.83
N VAL A 94 -7.28 14.19 -8.76
CA VAL A 94 -7.11 13.58 -7.42
C VAL A 94 -8.44 13.01 -6.90
N ALA A 95 -9.57 13.64 -7.22
CA ALA A 95 -10.90 13.14 -6.83
C ALA A 95 -11.24 11.81 -7.51
N ARG A 96 -10.81 11.61 -8.77
CA ARG A 96 -10.97 10.32 -9.47
C ARG A 96 -9.97 9.28 -8.97
N LEU A 97 -8.76 9.71 -8.64
CA LEU A 97 -7.71 8.83 -8.11
C LEU A 97 -8.05 8.27 -6.72
N SER A 98 -8.68 9.08 -5.88
CA SER A 98 -9.11 8.71 -4.51
C SER A 98 -10.54 8.19 -4.44
N ALA A 99 -11.21 7.98 -5.58
CA ALA A 99 -12.59 7.50 -5.60
C ALA A 99 -12.70 6.13 -4.90
N GLY A 100 -13.55 6.05 -3.89
CA GLY A 100 -13.77 4.84 -3.08
C GLY A 100 -12.74 4.59 -1.96
N VAL A 101 -11.69 5.43 -1.84
CA VAL A 101 -10.72 5.31 -0.74
C VAL A 101 -11.32 5.87 0.55
N SER A 102 -11.50 5.01 1.56
CA SER A 102 -12.04 5.42 2.86
C SER A 102 -10.98 5.94 3.84
N LEU A 103 -9.69 5.65 3.60
CA LEU A 103 -8.59 6.10 4.44
C LEU A 103 -8.26 7.58 4.21
N HIS A 104 -8.67 8.42 5.15
CA HIS A 104 -8.50 9.87 5.08
C HIS A 104 -7.04 10.30 4.89
N ASP A 105 -6.09 9.65 5.56
CA ASP A 105 -4.66 10.00 5.45
C ASP A 105 -4.11 9.76 4.05
N ILE A 106 -4.55 8.72 3.36
CA ILE A 106 -4.16 8.45 1.98
C ILE A 106 -4.75 9.52 1.05
N VAL A 107 -6.03 9.89 1.25
CA VAL A 107 -6.65 10.98 0.49
C VAL A 107 -5.92 12.31 0.71
N ARG A 108 -5.51 12.59 1.95
CA ARG A 108 -4.71 13.77 2.33
C ARG A 108 -3.36 13.78 1.62
N THR A 109 -2.64 12.66 1.65
CA THR A 109 -1.36 12.51 0.94
C THR A 109 -1.52 12.72 -0.57
N LEU A 110 -2.56 12.17 -1.18
CA LEU A 110 -2.83 12.37 -2.61
C LEU A 110 -3.17 13.82 -2.98
N LYS A 111 -3.78 14.58 -2.06
CA LYS A 111 -4.04 16.02 -2.22
C LYS A 111 -2.79 16.89 -2.00
N GLY A 112 -1.67 16.31 -1.57
CA GLY A 112 -0.45 17.04 -1.22
C GLY A 112 -0.58 17.83 0.09
N GLU A 113 -1.59 17.55 0.90
CA GLU A 113 -1.76 18.15 2.21
C GLU A 113 -0.70 17.57 3.16
N LYS A 114 -0.07 18.42 3.98
CA LYS A 114 0.89 17.95 5.00
C LYS A 114 0.17 17.04 5.99
N ALA A 115 0.80 15.94 6.36
CA ALA A 115 0.38 15.14 7.49
C ALA A 115 0.21 16.06 8.72
N PRO A 116 -0.82 15.85 9.55
CA PRO A 116 -0.93 16.61 10.77
C PRO A 116 0.33 16.30 11.58
N THR A 117 1.06 17.34 11.97
CA THR A 117 2.17 17.19 12.91
C THR A 117 1.62 16.37 14.08
N PRO A 118 2.23 15.23 14.46
CA PRO A 118 1.77 14.52 15.64
C PRO A 118 1.78 15.54 16.76
N ALA A 119 0.61 15.80 17.36
CA ALA A 119 0.55 16.58 18.58
C ALA A 119 1.53 15.89 19.53
N ILE A 120 2.63 16.58 19.82
CA ILE A 120 3.60 16.17 20.82
C ILE A 120 2.75 15.75 22.03
N PRO A 121 2.89 14.52 22.56
CA PRO A 121 2.15 14.14 23.74
C PRO A 121 2.52 15.19 24.79
N ALA A 122 1.54 16.00 25.19
CA ALA A 122 1.64 16.91 26.31
C ALA A 122 1.68 16.05 27.59
N GLY A 123 2.78 15.34 27.75
CA GLY A 123 3.17 14.63 28.94
C GLY A 123 4.05 15.57 29.77
N ASP A 124 3.44 16.63 30.29
CA ASP A 124 3.82 17.18 31.58
C ASP A 124 2.56 17.08 32.46
N ILE A 125 2.28 15.85 32.89
CA ILE A 125 1.47 15.64 34.08
C ILE A 125 2.45 15.79 35.24
N ASP A 126 2.52 17.00 35.77
CA ASP A 126 3.17 17.30 37.05
C ASP A 126 2.39 16.57 38.16
N LEU A 127 2.99 15.52 38.70
CA LEU A 127 2.57 14.89 39.94
C LEU A 127 3.78 14.93 40.86
N PHE A 128 3.63 15.74 41.91
CA PHE A 128 4.49 15.98 43.09
C PHE A 128 5.34 17.26 43.07
#